data_AF-U1NS25-F1
#
_entry.id   AF-U1NS25-F1
#
_cell.length_a   1.000
_cell.length_b   1.000
_cell.length_c   1.000
_cell.angle_alpha   90.00
_cell.angle_beta   90.00
_cell.angle_gamma   90.00
#
_symmetry.space_group_name_H-M   'P 1'
#
loop_
_entity.id
_entity.type
_entity.pdbx_description
1 polymer ?
#
loop_
_entity_poly.entity_id
_entity_poly.type
_entity_poly.pdbx_seq_one_letter_code
_entity_poly.pdbx_strand_id
1 'polypeptide(L)'
;MILLFLIVAYRDPFDLILGLVALLMSLLWTFGFIGYSGIPFDQNMISVPILLLAVGIDFGIHIVNRYREEKGRGFDVREAMTITNSQLAVAFLIVTITTVFGFGANLTSNFEPTRNFALVASVGIIFTFLIFSFFLPAAKIIIDRYRERLGVPSFGSSPLATEESILGRALPAVATISKRAPVTFILLFLVISGGAAAYGQGVDRSFEQEDFLPPEELPDYIEELPDPFGPSEYTAAGSINFIEDNFDAGNDDEITMYIQGSFTNGDALESVYRTTRDPPDTYLTNGDRAETTSIITIIDDYADRDPEFAALVARNDQNGNGVPDSNLGQIYDALADSPAGDRADEYLTDDRRAVRVEFAVESDASQGEITADSQEYADDFRYDATPTGTIVVFQAVTGLIFQSAFQSLFLAIGLTGVFLVAVYWLLDRKPLLGIVNVFPILVTVAVLLATMRVLGLSLNAVTATILSITVGVGVAYSVHMTHRFIDEYTAGASTDESLKITLQGTGGALVGSMLTTSIGTGALVLAISPILGQFGLLMAVSVFYSFVTAIVVFPSAAYVWARYDQGGSLGAWLSKQTNTTTQSVSQSDD
;
A
#
# COMPACT_ATOMS: atom_id res chain seq x y z
N MET A 1 -11.00 -19.51 5.54
CA MET A 1 -12.10 -18.68 5.00
C MET A 1 -12.25 -18.72 3.49
N ILE A 2 -11.18 -18.53 2.71
CA ILE A 2 -11.23 -18.53 1.23
C ILE A 2 -11.92 -19.77 0.65
N LEU A 3 -11.59 -20.98 1.13
CA LEU A 3 -12.23 -22.22 0.65
C LEU A 3 -13.75 -22.22 0.85
N LEU A 4 -14.24 -21.74 2.00
CA LEU A 4 -15.67 -21.61 2.28
C LEU A 4 -16.35 -20.68 1.26
N PHE A 5 -15.71 -19.57 0.93
CA PHE A 5 -16.21 -18.63 -0.06
C PHE A 5 -16.20 -19.21 -1.47
N LEU A 6 -15.14 -19.89 -1.86
CA LEU A 6 -15.09 -20.55 -3.16
C LEU A 6 -16.18 -21.62 -3.27
N ILE A 7 -16.49 -22.34 -2.19
CA ILE A 7 -17.64 -23.25 -2.12
C ILE A 7 -18.95 -22.48 -2.38
N VAL A 8 -19.14 -21.31 -1.76
CA VAL A 8 -20.35 -20.48 -1.92
C VAL A 8 -20.45 -19.82 -3.30
N ALA A 9 -19.33 -19.38 -3.86
CA ALA A 9 -19.25 -18.69 -5.14
C ALA A 9 -19.36 -19.66 -6.32
N TYR A 10 -18.57 -20.74 -6.31
CA TYR A 10 -18.62 -21.75 -7.36
C TYR A 10 -19.83 -22.66 -7.22
N ARG A 11 -20.29 -23.04 -6.03
CA ARG A 11 -21.47 -23.91 -5.81
C ARG A 11 -21.42 -25.31 -6.46
N ASP A 12 -20.38 -25.60 -7.25
CA ASP A 12 -20.13 -26.87 -7.91
C ASP A 12 -18.72 -27.36 -7.54
N PRO A 13 -18.56 -28.59 -7.03
CA PRO A 13 -17.28 -29.08 -6.56
C PRO A 13 -16.23 -29.21 -7.65
N PHE A 14 -16.62 -29.42 -8.92
CA PHE A 14 -15.67 -29.52 -10.02
C PHE A 14 -15.15 -28.14 -10.43
N ASP A 15 -16.04 -27.14 -10.50
CA ASP A 15 -15.63 -25.76 -10.76
C ASP A 15 -14.73 -25.22 -9.63
N LEU A 16 -15.03 -25.57 -8.37
CA LEU A 16 -14.19 -25.27 -7.22
C LEU A 16 -12.79 -25.88 -7.34
N ILE A 17 -12.69 -27.20 -7.57
CA ILE A 17 -11.40 -27.89 -7.71
C ILE A 17 -10.60 -27.30 -8.87
N LEU A 18 -11.28 -27.02 -9.99
CA LEU A 18 -10.61 -26.46 -11.15
C LEU A 18 -10.06 -25.05 -10.88
N GLY A 19 -10.84 -24.21 -10.20
CA GLY A 19 -10.38 -22.90 -9.75
C GLY A 19 -9.17 -23.02 -8.81
N LEU A 20 -9.21 -23.92 -7.83
CA LEU A 20 -8.09 -24.16 -6.90
C LEU A 20 -6.83 -24.65 -7.63
N VAL A 21 -6.96 -25.56 -8.59
CA VAL A 21 -5.83 -26.02 -9.40
C VAL A 21 -5.23 -24.88 -10.22
N ALA A 22 -6.06 -24.05 -10.86
CA ALA A 22 -5.60 -22.88 -11.59
C ALA A 22 -4.87 -21.87 -10.68
N LEU A 23 -5.40 -21.61 -9.48
CA LEU A 23 -4.75 -20.77 -8.47
C LEU A 23 -3.38 -21.34 -8.07
N LEU A 24 -3.32 -22.63 -7.72
CA LEU A 24 -2.08 -23.30 -7.34
C LEU A 24 -1.03 -23.24 -8.46
N MET A 25 -1.44 -23.43 -9.72
CA MET A 25 -0.54 -23.27 -10.86
C MET A 25 0.01 -21.84 -10.95
N SER A 26 -0.82 -20.81 -10.74
CA SER A 26 -0.36 -19.41 -10.78
C SER A 26 0.66 -19.12 -9.67
N LEU A 27 0.44 -19.66 -8.47
CA LEU A 27 1.36 -19.54 -7.36
C LEU A 27 2.66 -20.26 -7.65
N LEU A 28 2.60 -21.51 -8.13
CA LEU A 28 3.79 -22.29 -8.50
C LEU A 28 4.64 -21.59 -9.57
N TRP A 29 4.02 -21.00 -10.58
CA TRP A 29 4.74 -20.24 -11.61
C TRP A 29 5.36 -18.97 -11.03
N THR A 30 4.66 -18.28 -10.14
CA THR A 30 5.16 -17.07 -9.46
C THR A 30 6.33 -17.39 -8.55
N PHE A 31 6.21 -18.39 -7.66
CA PHE A 31 7.32 -18.85 -6.80
C PHE A 31 8.50 -19.39 -7.61
N GLY A 32 8.23 -20.09 -8.71
CA GLY A 32 9.26 -20.51 -9.66
C GLY A 32 10.01 -19.32 -10.27
N PHE A 33 9.30 -18.24 -10.60
CA PHE A 33 9.90 -16.99 -11.08
C PHE A 33 10.72 -16.27 -10.00
N ILE A 34 10.25 -16.23 -8.74
CA ILE A 34 11.03 -15.68 -7.61
C ILE A 34 12.36 -16.41 -7.51
N GLY A 35 12.34 -17.75 -7.47
CA GLY A 35 13.56 -18.57 -7.41
C GLY A 35 14.46 -18.42 -8.64
N TYR A 36 13.88 -18.30 -9.84
CA TYR A 36 14.62 -18.10 -11.09
C TYR A 36 15.31 -16.72 -11.19
N SER A 37 14.66 -15.67 -10.68
CA SER A 37 15.16 -14.30 -10.73
C SER A 37 16.18 -13.97 -9.65
N GLY A 38 16.35 -14.83 -8.64
CA GLY A 38 17.26 -14.61 -7.52
C GLY A 38 16.80 -13.52 -6.56
N ILE A 39 15.52 -13.12 -6.61
CA ILE A 39 14.94 -12.13 -5.72
C ILE A 39 14.78 -12.75 -4.32
N PRO A 40 15.35 -12.13 -3.26
CA PRO A 40 15.14 -12.60 -1.89
C PRO A 40 13.66 -12.58 -1.51
N PHE A 41 13.23 -13.59 -0.75
CA PHE A 41 11.88 -13.62 -0.20
C PHE A 41 11.84 -12.82 1.10
N ASP A 42 11.42 -11.56 1.01
CA ASP A 42 11.25 -10.64 2.13
C ASP A 42 9.80 -10.63 2.69
N GLN A 43 9.58 -9.84 3.75
CA GLN A 43 8.27 -9.69 4.39
C GLN A 43 7.19 -9.17 3.42
N ASN A 44 7.55 -8.26 2.50
CA ASN A 44 6.61 -7.70 1.52
C ASN A 44 6.10 -8.78 0.57
N MET A 45 6.94 -9.78 0.26
CA MET A 45 6.62 -10.88 -0.62
C MET A 45 5.51 -11.80 -0.08
N ILE A 46 5.24 -11.79 1.24
CA ILE A 46 4.13 -12.53 1.88
C ILE A 46 2.77 -12.08 1.31
N SER A 47 2.65 -10.83 0.89
CA SER A 47 1.41 -10.30 0.33
C SER A 47 1.11 -10.81 -1.09
N VAL A 48 2.14 -11.21 -1.87
CA VAL A 48 1.98 -11.58 -3.28
C VAL A 48 1.02 -12.76 -3.48
N PRO A 49 1.16 -13.92 -2.80
CA PRO A 49 0.24 -15.04 -2.99
C PRO A 49 -1.22 -14.67 -2.74
N ILE A 50 -1.46 -13.77 -1.79
CA ILE A 50 -2.80 -13.35 -1.37
C ILE A 50 -3.41 -12.44 -2.44
N LEU A 51 -2.61 -11.53 -3.01
CA LEU A 51 -3.02 -10.66 -4.12
C LEU A 51 -3.32 -11.47 -5.39
N LEU A 52 -2.48 -12.45 -5.72
CA LEU A 52 -2.70 -13.34 -6.87
C LEU A 52 -3.92 -14.23 -6.69
N LEU A 53 -4.17 -14.68 -5.47
CA LEU A 53 -5.37 -15.42 -5.15
C LEU A 53 -6.63 -14.56 -5.37
N ALA A 54 -6.59 -13.31 -4.94
CA ALA A 54 -7.66 -12.33 -5.19
C ALA A 54 -7.94 -12.16 -6.70
N VAL A 55 -6.91 -11.84 -7.49
CA VAL A 55 -7.03 -11.64 -8.95
C VAL A 55 -7.44 -12.93 -9.68
N GLY A 56 -6.91 -14.08 -9.28
CA GLY A 56 -7.25 -15.36 -9.91
C GLY A 56 -8.69 -15.78 -9.64
N ILE A 57 -9.18 -15.60 -8.41
CA ILE A 57 -10.58 -15.88 -8.06
C ILE A 57 -11.52 -14.99 -8.88
N ASP A 58 -11.19 -13.71 -9.08
CA ASP A 58 -11.95 -12.79 -9.92
C ASP A 58 -12.14 -13.32 -11.34
N PHE A 59 -11.05 -13.65 -12.04
CA PHE A 59 -11.12 -14.24 -13.38
C PHE A 59 -11.90 -15.56 -13.41
N GLY A 60 -11.70 -16.41 -12.40
CA GLY A 60 -12.40 -17.68 -12.28
C GLY A 60 -13.92 -17.52 -12.11
N ILE A 61 -14.36 -16.58 -11.26
CA ILE A 61 -15.78 -16.27 -11.05
C ILE A 61 -16.39 -15.72 -12.34
N HIS A 62 -15.73 -14.79 -13.02
CA HIS A 62 -16.25 -14.21 -14.25
C HIS A 62 -16.41 -15.25 -15.36
N ILE A 63 -15.42 -16.12 -15.59
CA ILE A 63 -15.53 -17.19 -16.58
C ILE A 63 -16.66 -18.16 -16.23
N VAL A 64 -16.71 -18.66 -14.99
CA VAL A 64 -17.73 -19.66 -14.62
C VAL A 64 -19.12 -19.07 -14.64
N ASN A 65 -19.30 -17.85 -14.16
CA ASN A 65 -20.61 -17.18 -14.15
C ASN A 65 -21.11 -16.92 -15.57
N ARG A 66 -20.24 -16.45 -16.48
CA ARG A 66 -20.62 -16.23 -17.88
C ARG A 66 -20.90 -17.52 -18.63
N TYR A 67 -20.09 -18.55 -18.41
CA TYR A 67 -20.33 -19.88 -18.97
C TYR A 67 -21.68 -20.46 -18.54
N ARG A 68 -22.05 -20.28 -17.26
CA ARG A 68 -23.36 -20.71 -16.73
C ARG A 68 -24.52 -19.94 -17.35
N GLU A 69 -24.36 -18.64 -17.56
CA GLU A 69 -25.36 -17.83 -18.25
C GLU A 69 -25.63 -18.37 -19.65
N GLU A 70 -24.59 -18.65 -20.44
CA GLU A 70 -24.75 -19.17 -21.80
C GLU A 70 -25.27 -20.62 -21.80
N LYS A 71 -24.83 -21.49 -20.88
CA LYS A 71 -25.43 -22.83 -20.70
C LYS A 71 -26.93 -22.74 -20.35
N GLY A 72 -27.31 -21.77 -19.53
CA GLY A 72 -28.72 -21.51 -19.16
C GLY A 72 -29.59 -21.07 -20.34
N ARG A 73 -28.99 -20.46 -21.37
CA ARG A 73 -29.65 -20.11 -22.64
C ARG A 73 -29.81 -21.30 -23.59
N GLY A 74 -29.31 -22.48 -23.22
CA GLY A 74 -29.47 -23.73 -23.98
C GLY A 74 -28.31 -24.07 -24.91
N PHE A 75 -27.21 -23.30 -24.88
CA PHE A 75 -26.02 -23.59 -25.68
C PHE A 75 -25.29 -24.87 -25.21
N ASP A 76 -24.60 -25.54 -26.14
CA ASP A 76 -23.77 -26.70 -25.79
C ASP A 76 -22.50 -26.28 -25.00
N VAL A 77 -21.76 -27.23 -24.43
CA VAL A 77 -20.55 -26.93 -23.62
C VAL A 77 -19.51 -26.11 -24.40
N ARG A 78 -19.29 -26.43 -25.68
CA ARG A 78 -18.23 -25.78 -26.47
C ARG A 78 -18.68 -24.40 -26.93
N GLU A 79 -19.91 -24.27 -27.39
CA GLU A 79 -20.51 -23.04 -27.85
C GLU A 79 -20.62 -22.03 -26.70
N ALA A 80 -21.13 -22.45 -25.53
CA ALA A 80 -21.20 -21.62 -24.33
C ALA A 80 -19.81 -21.08 -23.92
N MET A 81 -18.78 -21.92 -23.93
CA MET A 81 -17.42 -21.49 -23.60
C MET A 81 -16.79 -20.62 -24.70
N THR A 82 -17.12 -20.86 -25.97
CA THR A 82 -16.64 -20.04 -27.09
C THR A 82 -17.17 -18.62 -26.99
N ILE A 83 -18.47 -18.47 -26.70
CA ILE A 83 -19.11 -17.16 -26.46
C ILE A 83 -18.51 -16.50 -25.20
N THR A 84 -18.32 -17.28 -24.14
CA THR A 84 -17.71 -16.79 -22.90
C THR A 84 -16.31 -16.21 -23.14
N ASN A 85 -15.45 -16.95 -23.83
CA ASN A 85 -14.08 -16.51 -24.11
C ASN A 85 -14.03 -15.32 -25.06
N SER A 86 -14.86 -15.26 -26.11
CA SER A 86 -14.83 -14.14 -27.05
C SER A 86 -15.20 -12.81 -26.41
N GLN A 87 -16.09 -12.84 -25.41
CA GLN A 87 -16.52 -11.65 -24.67
C GLN A 87 -15.56 -11.29 -23.54
N LEU A 88 -15.07 -12.27 -22.77
CA LEU A 88 -14.23 -11.99 -21.61
C LEU A 88 -12.76 -11.73 -21.97
N ALA A 89 -12.25 -12.24 -23.11
CA ALA A 89 -10.82 -12.10 -23.44
C ALA A 89 -10.37 -10.64 -23.54
N VAL A 90 -11.17 -9.78 -24.15
CA VAL A 90 -10.86 -8.34 -24.28
C VAL A 90 -10.89 -7.67 -22.91
N ALA A 91 -11.96 -7.87 -22.13
CA ALA A 91 -12.07 -7.34 -20.78
C ALA A 91 -10.89 -7.78 -19.89
N PHE A 92 -10.56 -9.07 -19.89
CA PHE A 92 -9.48 -9.62 -19.08
C PHE A 92 -8.11 -9.09 -19.49
N LEU A 93 -7.87 -8.90 -20.79
CA LEU A 93 -6.62 -8.30 -21.26
C LEU A 93 -6.49 -6.85 -20.78
N ILE A 94 -7.57 -6.05 -20.90
CA ILE A 94 -7.59 -4.67 -20.42
C ILE A 94 -7.32 -4.65 -18.90
N VAL A 95 -8.07 -5.45 -18.13
CA VAL A 95 -7.89 -5.56 -16.68
C VAL A 95 -6.46 -5.95 -16.33
N THR A 96 -5.92 -7.01 -16.94
CA THR A 96 -4.56 -7.48 -16.69
C THR A 96 -3.52 -6.39 -16.93
N ILE A 97 -3.60 -5.69 -18.06
CA ILE A 97 -2.65 -4.61 -18.38
C ILE A 97 -2.78 -3.47 -17.37
N THR A 98 -4.00 -3.05 -17.02
CA THR A 98 -4.21 -1.99 -16.03
C THR A 98 -3.76 -2.39 -14.63
N THR A 99 -3.95 -3.65 -14.24
CA THR A 99 -3.45 -4.17 -12.97
C THR A 99 -1.93 -4.20 -12.97
N VAL A 100 -1.29 -4.64 -14.07
CA VAL A 100 0.17 -4.56 -14.23
C VAL A 100 0.67 -3.11 -14.17
N PHE A 101 -0.06 -2.11 -14.67
CA PHE A 101 0.32 -0.71 -14.49
C PHE A 101 0.18 -0.24 -13.03
N GLY A 102 -0.89 -0.64 -12.32
CA GLY A 102 -1.07 -0.28 -10.91
C GLY A 102 0.01 -0.84 -9.99
N PHE A 103 0.33 -2.13 -10.15
CA PHE A 103 1.40 -2.78 -9.39
C PHE A 103 2.78 -2.39 -9.89
N GLY A 104 3.00 -2.45 -11.20
CA GLY A 104 4.28 -2.17 -11.85
C GLY A 104 4.72 -0.71 -11.75
N ALA A 105 3.83 0.24 -11.46
CA ALA A 105 4.24 1.61 -11.14
C ALA A 105 5.15 1.67 -9.90
N ASN A 106 5.09 0.68 -8.99
CA ASN A 106 6.02 0.58 -7.86
C ASN A 106 7.46 0.20 -8.27
N LEU A 107 7.70 -0.19 -9.53
CA LEU A 107 9.06 -0.42 -10.04
C LEU A 107 9.92 0.85 -10.06
N THR A 108 9.29 2.03 -10.02
CA THR A 108 10.01 3.32 -9.93
C THR A 108 10.39 3.68 -8.51
N SER A 109 10.07 2.86 -7.50
CA SER A 109 10.42 3.12 -6.12
C SER A 109 11.94 3.10 -5.92
N ASN A 110 12.43 4.02 -5.09
CA ASN A 110 13.83 3.99 -4.65
C ASN A 110 14.08 2.92 -3.57
N PHE A 111 13.02 2.40 -2.95
CA PHE A 111 13.09 1.33 -1.96
C PHE A 111 13.05 -0.05 -2.63
N GLU A 112 14.14 -0.80 -2.49
CA GLU A 112 14.33 -2.07 -3.20
C GLU A 112 13.27 -3.14 -2.90
N PRO A 113 12.85 -3.39 -1.64
CA PRO A 113 11.77 -4.33 -1.34
C PRO A 113 10.47 -4.02 -2.08
N THR A 114 10.13 -2.74 -2.24
CA THR A 114 8.96 -2.31 -3.03
C THR A 114 9.10 -2.64 -4.51
N ARG A 115 10.29 -2.45 -5.11
CA ARG A 115 10.54 -2.81 -6.52
C ARG A 115 10.46 -4.31 -6.75
N ASN A 116 11.06 -5.10 -5.85
CA ASN A 116 11.04 -6.56 -5.92
C ASN A 116 9.60 -7.09 -5.83
N PHE A 117 8.84 -6.62 -4.86
CA PHE A 117 7.41 -6.88 -4.74
C PHE A 117 6.65 -6.53 -6.04
N ALA A 118 6.87 -5.33 -6.59
CA ALA A 118 6.18 -4.85 -7.79
C ALA A 118 6.44 -5.75 -9.01
N LEU A 119 7.69 -6.17 -9.21
CA LEU A 119 8.10 -7.04 -10.31
C LEU A 119 7.43 -8.40 -10.20
N VAL A 120 7.54 -9.05 -9.03
CA VAL A 120 6.99 -10.38 -8.79
C VAL A 120 5.47 -10.36 -8.90
N ALA A 121 4.80 -9.38 -8.30
CA ALA A 121 3.35 -9.25 -8.38
C ALA A 121 2.89 -9.06 -9.84
N SER A 122 3.54 -8.19 -10.60
CA SER A 122 3.20 -7.93 -12.02
C SER A 122 3.36 -9.18 -12.89
N VAL A 123 4.45 -9.93 -12.72
CA VAL A 123 4.68 -11.20 -13.44
C VAL A 123 3.66 -12.25 -13.01
N GLY A 124 3.36 -12.34 -11.71
CA GLY A 124 2.34 -13.24 -11.18
C GLY A 124 0.93 -12.94 -11.73
N ILE A 125 0.58 -11.67 -11.91
CA ILE A 125 -0.69 -11.25 -12.53
C ILE A 125 -0.74 -11.72 -13.99
N ILE A 126 0.37 -11.61 -14.73
CA ILE A 126 0.46 -12.11 -16.12
C ILE A 126 0.29 -13.63 -16.15
N PHE A 127 0.96 -14.37 -15.26
CA PHE A 127 0.78 -15.82 -15.15
C PHE A 127 -0.66 -16.20 -14.79
N THR A 128 -1.27 -15.47 -13.86
CA THR A 128 -2.68 -15.65 -13.47
C THR A 128 -3.59 -15.44 -14.67
N PHE A 129 -3.43 -14.35 -15.43
CA PHE A 129 -4.17 -14.11 -16.66
C PHE A 129 -4.02 -15.25 -17.67
N LEU A 130 -2.80 -15.74 -17.91
CA LEU A 130 -2.56 -16.83 -18.86
C LEU A 130 -3.25 -18.14 -18.39
N ILE A 131 -3.10 -18.49 -17.12
CA ILE A 131 -3.68 -19.74 -16.60
C ILE A 131 -5.22 -19.66 -16.60
N PHE A 132 -5.79 -18.55 -16.13
CA PHE A 132 -7.24 -18.40 -16.08
C PHE A 132 -7.88 -18.19 -17.45
N SER A 133 -7.19 -17.57 -18.42
CA SER A 133 -7.75 -17.34 -19.75
C SER A 133 -7.59 -18.54 -20.69
N PHE A 134 -6.57 -19.38 -20.49
CA PHE A 134 -6.30 -20.53 -21.37
C PHE A 134 -6.55 -21.87 -20.70
N PHE A 135 -5.92 -22.13 -19.55
CA PHE A 135 -6.01 -23.44 -18.89
C PHE A 135 -7.41 -23.70 -18.32
N LEU A 136 -7.98 -22.75 -17.57
CA LEU A 136 -9.26 -22.96 -16.89
C LEU A 136 -10.43 -23.22 -17.87
N PRO A 137 -10.65 -22.43 -18.94
CA PRO A 137 -11.67 -22.73 -19.96
C PRO A 137 -11.48 -24.09 -20.63
N ALA A 138 -10.23 -24.43 -21.01
CA ALA A 138 -9.93 -25.68 -21.69
C ALA A 138 -10.21 -26.90 -20.81
N ALA A 139 -9.74 -26.86 -19.55
CA ALA A 139 -9.97 -27.91 -18.58
C ALA A 139 -11.47 -28.04 -18.23
N LYS A 140 -12.19 -26.93 -18.13
CA LYS A 140 -13.65 -26.94 -17.88
C LYS A 140 -14.42 -27.60 -19.01
N ILE A 141 -14.11 -27.32 -20.27
CA ILE A 141 -14.73 -27.99 -21.43
C ILE A 141 -14.55 -29.51 -21.34
N ILE A 142 -13.34 -29.96 -20.98
CA ILE A 142 -13.03 -31.40 -20.85
C ILE A 142 -13.88 -32.00 -19.73
N ILE A 143 -13.83 -31.42 -18.53
CA ILE A 143 -14.56 -31.91 -17.35
C ILE A 143 -16.06 -31.97 -17.62
N ASP A 144 -16.67 -30.91 -18.13
CA ASP A 144 -18.12 -30.87 -18.35
C ASP A 144 -18.56 -31.87 -19.43
N ARG A 145 -17.76 -32.08 -20.49
CA ARG A 145 -18.03 -33.15 -21.47
C ARG A 145 -17.95 -34.55 -20.86
N TYR A 146 -16.99 -34.80 -19.98
CA TYR A 146 -16.91 -36.07 -19.26
C TYR A 146 -18.09 -36.26 -18.31
N ARG A 147 -18.51 -35.20 -17.61
CA ARG A 147 -19.69 -35.22 -16.73
C ARG A 147 -20.98 -35.51 -17.51
N GLU A 148 -21.19 -34.84 -18.65
CA GLU A 148 -22.35 -35.10 -19.53
C GLU A 148 -22.35 -36.55 -20.03
N ARG A 149 -21.19 -37.12 -20.37
CA ARG A 149 -21.06 -38.53 -20.78
C ARG A 149 -21.32 -39.54 -19.66
N LEU A 150 -20.90 -39.23 -18.44
CA LEU A 150 -21.03 -40.10 -17.27
C LEU A 150 -22.34 -39.89 -16.50
N GLY A 151 -23.18 -38.94 -16.92
CA GLY A 151 -24.45 -38.61 -16.24
C GLY A 151 -24.26 -37.97 -14.87
N VAL A 152 -23.11 -37.34 -14.61
CA VAL A 152 -22.85 -36.65 -13.33
C VAL A 152 -23.55 -35.29 -13.34
N PRO A 153 -24.46 -35.01 -12.38
CA PRO A 153 -25.22 -33.76 -12.38
C PRO A 153 -24.33 -32.55 -12.10
N SER A 154 -24.76 -31.38 -12.59
CA SER A 154 -24.19 -30.07 -12.20
C SER A 154 -24.93 -29.52 -10.99
N PHE A 155 -24.19 -28.87 -10.08
CA PHE A 155 -24.76 -28.25 -8.89
C PHE A 155 -24.69 -26.72 -9.02
N GLY A 156 -25.76 -26.03 -8.61
CA GLY A 156 -25.76 -24.56 -8.60
C GLY A 156 -25.49 -23.90 -9.96
N SER A 157 -26.08 -24.41 -11.04
CA SER A 157 -25.86 -23.95 -12.42
C SER A 157 -26.39 -22.55 -12.74
N SER A 158 -27.13 -21.92 -11.82
CA SER A 158 -27.59 -20.55 -11.99
C SER A 158 -26.45 -19.54 -11.78
N PRO A 159 -26.46 -18.42 -12.54
CA PRO A 159 -25.58 -17.28 -12.27
C PRO A 159 -25.75 -16.73 -10.84
N LEU A 160 -24.73 -16.01 -10.35
CA LEU A 160 -24.72 -15.44 -9.00
C LEU A 160 -25.85 -14.42 -8.77
N ALA A 161 -26.17 -13.59 -9.76
CA ALA A 161 -27.30 -12.68 -9.75
C ALA A 161 -28.23 -12.95 -10.93
N THR A 162 -29.48 -13.28 -10.63
CA THR A 162 -30.58 -13.39 -11.59
C THR A 162 -31.59 -12.27 -11.35
N GLU A 163 -32.47 -11.97 -12.31
CA GLU A 163 -33.51 -10.91 -12.16
C GLU A 163 -34.41 -11.12 -10.94
N GLU A 164 -34.58 -12.38 -10.51
CA GLU A 164 -35.39 -12.75 -9.35
C GLU A 164 -34.67 -12.59 -8.02
N SER A 165 -33.33 -12.51 -8.03
CA SER A 165 -32.51 -12.39 -6.83
C SER A 165 -32.59 -10.99 -6.21
N ILE A 166 -32.35 -10.89 -4.89
CA ILE A 166 -32.29 -9.61 -4.17
C ILE A 166 -31.24 -8.68 -4.81
N LEU A 167 -30.06 -9.23 -5.15
CA LEU A 167 -28.99 -8.48 -5.82
C LEU A 167 -29.43 -7.96 -7.20
N GLY A 168 -30.11 -8.80 -8.00
CA GLY A 168 -30.64 -8.42 -9.31
C GLY A 168 -31.73 -7.35 -9.27
N ARG A 169 -32.36 -7.11 -8.11
CA ARG A 169 -33.32 -6.02 -7.90
C ARG A 169 -32.67 -4.77 -7.29
N ALA A 170 -31.72 -4.96 -6.38
CA ALA A 170 -31.08 -3.86 -5.65
C ALA A 170 -30.04 -3.10 -6.49
N LEU A 171 -29.17 -3.80 -7.22
CA LEU A 171 -28.09 -3.16 -7.98
C LEU A 171 -28.62 -2.18 -9.06
N PRO A 172 -29.65 -2.51 -9.86
CA PRO A 172 -30.19 -1.57 -10.85
C PRO A 172 -30.91 -0.36 -10.26
N ALA A 173 -31.37 -0.44 -9.00
CA ALA A 173 -32.02 0.67 -8.33
C ALA A 173 -31.08 1.88 -8.22
N VAL A 174 -29.78 1.63 -8.08
CA VAL A 174 -28.75 2.68 -8.05
C VAL A 174 -28.73 3.49 -9.34
N ALA A 175 -28.78 2.84 -10.51
CA ALA A 175 -28.86 3.55 -11.79
C ALA A 175 -30.14 4.38 -11.94
N THR A 176 -31.25 3.96 -11.32
CA THR A 176 -32.51 4.73 -11.34
C THR A 176 -32.37 6.04 -10.56
N ILE A 177 -31.61 6.01 -9.45
CA ILE A 177 -31.30 7.20 -8.65
C ILE A 177 -30.33 8.11 -9.44
N SER A 178 -29.24 7.56 -9.96
CA SER A 178 -28.24 8.29 -10.74
C SER A 178 -28.82 8.98 -11.96
N LYS A 179 -29.81 8.37 -12.63
CA LYS A 179 -30.52 8.95 -13.79
C LYS A 179 -31.15 10.32 -13.51
N ARG A 180 -31.63 10.55 -12.29
CA ARG A 180 -32.39 11.76 -11.95
C ARG A 180 -31.54 13.02 -11.98
N ALA A 181 -30.27 12.93 -11.55
CA ALA A 181 -29.37 14.07 -11.44
C ALA A 181 -27.89 13.66 -11.63
N PRO A 182 -27.50 13.08 -12.79
CA PRO A 182 -26.19 12.46 -12.93
C PRO A 182 -25.03 13.45 -12.82
N VAL A 183 -25.19 14.70 -13.29
CA VAL A 183 -24.15 15.73 -13.12
C VAL A 183 -24.03 16.18 -11.66
N THR A 184 -25.13 16.32 -10.93
CA THR A 184 -25.09 16.64 -9.50
C THR A 184 -24.35 15.55 -8.72
N PHE A 185 -24.58 14.28 -9.03
CA PHE A 185 -23.82 13.18 -8.42
C PHE A 185 -22.33 13.23 -8.76
N ILE A 186 -21.96 13.51 -10.01
CA ILE A 186 -20.53 13.67 -10.38
C ILE A 186 -19.89 14.82 -9.60
N LEU A 187 -20.55 15.98 -9.51
CA LEU A 187 -20.05 17.12 -8.74
C LEU A 187 -19.94 16.79 -7.25
N LEU A 188 -20.93 16.10 -6.68
CA LEU A 188 -20.89 15.63 -5.29
C LEU A 188 -19.68 14.73 -5.06
N PHE A 189 -19.45 13.74 -5.91
CA PHE A 189 -18.28 12.85 -5.77
C PHE A 189 -16.96 13.58 -6.01
N LEU A 190 -16.89 14.58 -6.88
CA LEU A 190 -15.71 15.43 -7.02
C LEU A 190 -15.42 16.21 -5.74
N VAL A 191 -16.44 16.76 -5.08
CA VAL A 191 -16.29 17.46 -3.80
C VAL A 191 -15.88 16.50 -2.69
N ILE A 192 -16.50 15.32 -2.60
CA ILE A 192 -16.12 14.26 -1.64
C ILE A 192 -14.67 13.86 -1.86
N SER A 193 -14.26 13.57 -3.09
CA SER A 193 -12.88 13.19 -3.40
C SER A 193 -11.89 14.32 -3.11
N GLY A 194 -12.23 15.57 -3.45
CA GLY A 194 -11.38 16.72 -3.14
C GLY A 194 -11.20 16.91 -1.64
N GLY A 195 -12.29 16.81 -0.86
CA GLY A 195 -12.26 16.87 0.59
C GLY A 195 -11.51 15.70 1.23
N ALA A 196 -11.74 14.48 0.74
CA ALA A 196 -11.07 13.27 1.21
C ALA A 196 -9.57 13.29 0.91
N ALA A 197 -9.17 13.72 -0.29
CA ALA A 197 -7.76 13.87 -0.65
C ALA A 197 -7.08 14.97 0.18
N ALA A 198 -7.74 16.11 0.40
CA ALA A 198 -7.20 17.18 1.25
C ALA A 198 -7.05 16.73 2.71
N TYR A 199 -8.05 16.03 3.25
CA TYR A 199 -7.98 15.45 4.59
C TYR A 199 -6.89 14.38 4.68
N GLY A 200 -6.77 13.51 3.68
CA GLY A 200 -5.77 12.45 3.61
C GLY A 200 -4.31 12.92 3.44
N GLN A 201 -4.05 14.22 3.18
CA GLN A 201 -2.68 14.75 3.21
C GLN A 201 -2.04 14.70 4.61
N GLY A 202 -2.86 14.64 5.66
CA GLY A 202 -2.41 14.48 7.04
C GLY A 202 -2.38 13.03 7.51
N VAL A 203 -2.17 12.07 6.59
CA VAL A 203 -1.83 10.69 6.97
C VAL A 203 -0.39 10.66 7.47
N ASP A 204 -0.17 10.04 8.62
CA ASP A 204 1.14 9.90 9.24
C ASP A 204 2.07 9.03 8.39
N ARG A 205 3.37 9.19 8.58
CA ARG A 205 4.41 8.49 7.81
C ARG A 205 5.35 7.87 8.83
N SER A 206 5.62 6.59 8.69
CA SER A 206 6.52 5.89 9.61
C SER A 206 7.43 4.94 8.85
N PHE A 207 8.65 4.82 9.35
CA PHE A 207 9.54 3.71 9.06
C PHE A 207 10.31 3.43 10.35
N GLU A 208 9.85 2.41 11.06
CA GLU A 208 10.35 2.03 12.38
C GLU A 208 10.74 0.56 12.38
N GLN A 209 11.59 0.14 13.31
CA GLN A 209 11.98 -1.27 13.40
C GLN A 209 10.82 -2.11 13.95
N GLU A 210 10.09 -1.51 14.88
CA GLU A 210 8.94 -1.98 15.61
C GLU A 210 7.78 -2.35 14.67
N ASP A 211 7.64 -1.61 13.56
CA ASP A 211 6.68 -1.90 12.49
C ASP A 211 6.82 -3.34 11.93
N PHE A 212 8.03 -3.92 12.01
CA PHE A 212 8.32 -5.28 11.55
C PHE A 212 8.23 -6.33 12.66
N LEU A 213 8.08 -5.91 13.91
CA LEU A 213 7.97 -6.79 15.07
C LEU A 213 6.48 -7.06 15.39
N PRO A 214 6.15 -8.24 15.94
CA PRO A 214 4.89 -8.45 16.64
C PRO A 214 4.67 -7.38 17.72
N PRO A 215 3.43 -6.87 17.89
CA PRO A 215 3.13 -5.91 18.94
C PRO A 215 3.26 -6.57 20.32
N GLU A 216 3.44 -5.75 21.36
CA GLU A 216 3.54 -6.23 22.75
C GLU A 216 2.27 -7.00 23.17
N GLU A 217 1.10 -6.41 22.94
CA GLU A 217 -0.18 -7.06 23.17
C GLU A 217 -0.76 -7.58 21.86
N LEU A 218 -0.94 -8.89 21.78
CA LEU A 218 -1.67 -9.50 20.67
C LEU A 218 -3.18 -9.36 20.92
N PRO A 219 -4.00 -9.15 19.87
CA PRO A 219 -5.44 -9.18 20.04
C PRO A 219 -5.93 -10.50 20.64
N ASP A 220 -6.95 -10.45 21.51
CA ASP A 220 -7.54 -11.62 22.21
C ASP A 220 -7.77 -12.83 21.29
N TYR A 221 -8.23 -12.58 20.05
CA TYR A 221 -8.53 -13.64 19.08
C TYR A 221 -7.30 -14.41 18.57
N ILE A 222 -6.09 -13.87 18.73
CA ILE A 222 -4.82 -14.54 18.42
C ILE A 222 -4.35 -15.33 19.65
N GLU A 223 -4.43 -14.74 20.85
CA GLU A 223 -4.02 -15.41 22.10
C GLU A 223 -4.86 -16.65 22.44
N GLU A 224 -6.15 -16.64 22.08
CA GLU A 224 -7.07 -17.75 22.32
C GLU A 224 -6.92 -18.93 21.33
N LEU A 225 -5.98 -18.88 20.38
CA LEU A 225 -5.78 -19.96 19.40
C LEU A 225 -5.27 -21.25 20.08
N PRO A 226 -5.85 -22.43 19.77
CA PRO A 226 -5.44 -23.69 20.38
C PRO A 226 -4.07 -24.15 19.88
N ASP A 227 -3.29 -24.80 20.75
CA ASP A 227 -2.03 -25.46 20.37
C ASP A 227 -2.23 -26.43 19.18
N PRO A 228 -1.30 -26.46 18.19
CA PRO A 228 -0.03 -25.74 18.10
C PRO A 228 -0.12 -24.39 17.35
N PHE A 229 -1.33 -23.83 17.18
CA PHE A 229 -1.57 -22.60 16.40
C PHE A 229 -1.58 -21.33 17.24
N GLY A 230 -1.46 -21.45 18.58
CA GLY A 230 -1.28 -20.33 19.49
C GLY A 230 0.04 -19.59 19.23
N PRO A 231 0.08 -18.26 19.42
CA PRO A 231 1.31 -17.48 19.28
C PRO A 231 2.35 -17.92 20.32
N SER A 232 3.62 -17.88 19.94
CA SER A 232 4.72 -17.97 20.92
C SER A 232 4.79 -16.68 21.73
N GLU A 233 5.23 -16.78 22.99
CA GLU A 233 5.52 -15.61 23.81
C GLU A 233 6.59 -14.74 23.10
N TYR A 234 6.25 -13.49 22.79
CA TYR A 234 7.12 -12.56 22.10
C TYR A 234 7.31 -11.31 22.97
N THR A 235 8.53 -11.15 23.50
CA THR A 235 8.81 -10.12 24.51
C THR A 235 9.56 -8.91 23.97
N ALA A 236 9.95 -8.90 22.69
CA ALA A 236 10.84 -7.86 22.16
C ALA A 236 10.16 -6.48 22.16
N ALA A 237 8.97 -6.36 21.56
CA ALA A 237 8.22 -5.10 21.56
C ALA A 237 7.93 -4.59 22.98
N GLY A 238 7.48 -5.46 23.89
CA GLY A 238 7.24 -5.07 25.28
C GLY A 238 8.52 -4.68 26.04
N SER A 239 9.67 -5.25 25.68
CA SER A 239 10.95 -4.84 26.26
C SER A 239 11.40 -3.47 25.73
N ILE A 240 11.14 -3.17 24.46
CA ILE A 240 11.43 -1.86 23.83
C ILE A 240 10.52 -0.80 24.46
N ASN A 241 9.20 -1.01 24.43
CA ASN A 241 8.21 -0.11 25.04
C ASN A 241 8.49 0.14 26.52
N PHE A 242 8.86 -0.89 27.29
CA PHE A 242 9.21 -0.72 28.69
C PHE A 242 10.42 0.21 28.88
N ILE A 243 11.41 0.15 27.99
CA ILE A 243 12.57 1.06 28.04
C ILE A 243 12.10 2.49 27.71
N GLU A 244 11.35 2.68 26.63
CA GLU A 244 10.86 4.00 26.20
C GLU A 244 9.92 4.66 27.23
N ASP A 245 9.03 3.89 27.86
CA ASP A 245 8.06 4.42 28.84
C ASP A 245 8.69 4.77 30.19
N ASN A 246 9.86 4.20 30.53
CA ASN A 246 10.46 4.33 31.86
C ASN A 246 11.79 5.08 31.88
N PHE A 247 12.40 5.33 30.72
CA PHE A 247 13.69 6.00 30.60
C PHE A 247 13.57 7.14 29.58
N ASP A 248 14.14 8.30 29.91
CA ASP A 248 14.09 9.50 29.07
C ASP A 248 14.83 9.32 27.72
N ALA A 249 15.72 8.33 27.63
CA ALA A 249 16.33 7.83 26.38
C ALA A 249 16.34 6.30 26.32
N GLY A 250 15.85 5.74 25.22
CA GLY A 250 16.07 4.35 24.82
C GLY A 250 17.42 4.13 24.12
N ASN A 251 17.80 2.87 23.88
CA ASN A 251 19.07 2.54 23.21
C ASN A 251 19.14 3.03 21.74
N ASP A 252 18.01 3.39 21.13
CA ASP A 252 17.91 3.87 19.75
C ASP A 252 17.62 5.39 19.67
N ASP A 253 17.48 6.07 20.83
CA ASP A 253 17.21 7.52 20.95
C ASP A 253 18.51 8.33 21.01
N GLU A 254 19.40 8.03 20.07
CA GLU A 254 20.67 8.74 19.93
C GLU A 254 20.88 9.20 18.49
N ILE A 255 21.37 10.43 18.35
CA ILE A 255 21.87 10.95 17.08
C ILE A 255 23.38 10.97 17.10
N THR A 256 23.98 10.40 16.05
CA THR A 256 25.43 10.40 15.90
C THR A 256 25.85 11.62 15.08
N MET A 257 26.75 12.43 15.61
CA MET A 257 27.47 13.47 14.87
C MET A 257 28.84 12.95 14.46
N TYR A 258 29.07 12.82 13.16
CA TYR A 258 30.39 12.47 12.61
C TYR A 258 31.14 13.75 12.24
N ILE A 259 32.24 14.03 12.94
CA ILE A 259 32.95 15.33 12.83
C ILE A 259 34.34 15.09 12.23
N GLN A 260 34.63 15.72 11.10
CA GLN A 260 35.89 15.56 10.37
C GLN A 260 36.80 16.78 10.54
N GLY A 261 37.98 16.57 11.09
CA GLY A 261 38.91 17.64 11.45
C GLY A 261 40.27 17.11 11.87
N SER A 262 41.22 17.98 12.21
CA SER A 262 42.51 17.52 12.76
C SER A 262 42.40 17.44 14.28
N PHE A 263 42.05 16.26 14.81
CA PHE A 263 41.85 16.05 16.25
C PHE A 263 43.14 15.96 17.06
N THR A 264 44.29 16.24 16.43
CA THR A 264 45.57 16.49 17.11
C THR A 264 45.80 17.97 17.45
N ASN A 265 44.98 18.89 16.89
CA ASN A 265 45.05 20.31 17.21
C ASN A 265 44.54 20.57 18.62
N GLY A 266 45.24 21.42 19.38
CA GLY A 266 44.89 21.69 20.78
C GLY A 266 43.46 22.17 21.00
N ASP A 267 42.89 22.96 20.09
CA ASP A 267 41.52 23.47 20.21
C ASP A 267 40.44 22.49 19.69
N ALA A 268 40.80 21.28 19.25
CA ALA A 268 39.85 20.40 18.58
C ALA A 268 38.77 19.84 19.52
N LEU A 269 39.18 19.19 20.63
CA LEU A 269 38.23 18.67 21.62
C LEU A 269 37.44 19.80 22.29
N GLU A 270 38.11 20.91 22.58
CA GLU A 270 37.47 22.11 23.14
C GLU A 270 36.39 22.69 22.21
N SER A 271 36.60 22.62 20.89
CA SER A 271 35.57 23.06 19.93
C SER A 271 34.32 22.20 19.97
N VAL A 272 34.46 20.88 20.10
CA VAL A 272 33.34 19.95 20.26
C VAL A 272 32.65 20.19 21.61
N TYR A 273 33.41 20.29 22.69
CA TYR A 273 32.90 20.53 24.04
C TYR A 273 32.13 21.84 24.20
N ARG A 274 32.49 22.87 23.44
CA ARG A 274 31.76 24.16 23.45
C ARG A 274 30.44 24.09 22.71
N THR A 275 30.42 23.37 21.59
CA THR A 275 29.20 23.23 20.78
C THR A 275 28.12 22.50 21.55
N THR A 276 28.45 21.61 22.50
CA THR A 276 27.43 20.92 23.33
C THR A 276 26.63 21.85 24.25
N ARG A 277 27.01 23.12 24.43
CA ARG A 277 26.21 24.09 25.20
C ARG A 277 25.04 24.61 24.38
N ASP A 278 23.90 24.79 25.05
CA ASP A 278 22.67 25.33 24.44
C ASP A 278 22.24 24.51 23.20
N PRO A 279 22.09 23.17 23.31
CA PRO A 279 21.68 22.33 22.18
C PRO A 279 20.21 22.58 21.81
N PRO A 280 19.75 22.07 20.66
CA PRO A 280 18.33 22.14 20.29
C PRO A 280 17.41 21.49 21.33
N ASP A 281 16.15 21.94 21.41
CA ASP A 281 15.16 21.43 22.38
C ASP A 281 14.87 19.93 22.24
N THR A 282 15.18 19.33 21.08
CA THR A 282 15.05 17.89 20.80
C THR A 282 16.15 17.04 21.43
N TYR A 283 17.16 17.64 22.05
CA TYR A 283 18.29 16.95 22.67
C TYR A 283 18.14 16.92 24.18
N LEU A 284 18.46 15.78 24.79
CA LEU A 284 18.52 15.68 26.25
C LEU A 284 19.70 16.50 26.79
N THR A 285 19.47 17.15 27.92
CA THR A 285 20.46 18.05 28.52
C THR A 285 20.81 17.67 29.96
N ASN A 286 22.11 17.76 30.27
CA ASN A 286 22.62 17.74 31.63
C ASN A 286 23.12 19.15 32.00
N GLY A 287 22.22 19.94 32.58
CA GLY A 287 22.50 21.34 32.92
C GLY A 287 22.36 22.26 31.70
N ASP A 288 23.46 22.87 31.26
CA ASP A 288 23.49 23.76 30.09
C ASP A 288 24.01 23.08 28.82
N ARG A 289 24.23 21.77 28.86
CA ARG A 289 24.85 21.00 27.79
C ARG A 289 24.06 19.77 27.41
N ALA A 290 24.19 19.37 26.15
CA ALA A 290 23.69 18.09 25.68
C ALA A 290 24.32 16.93 26.45
N GLU A 291 23.53 15.90 26.71
CA GLU A 291 24.03 14.61 27.16
C GLU A 291 24.68 13.87 25.99
N THR A 292 25.97 13.55 26.13
CA THR A 292 26.76 12.99 25.02
C THR A 292 27.70 11.88 25.44
N THR A 293 27.85 10.89 24.55
CA THR A 293 28.95 9.92 24.59
C THR A 293 29.95 10.23 23.48
N SER A 294 31.20 10.47 23.85
CA SER A 294 32.26 10.84 22.90
C SER A 294 33.65 10.47 23.42
N ILE A 295 34.68 10.74 22.63
CA ILE A 295 36.08 10.61 23.06
C ILE A 295 36.39 11.44 24.34
N ILE A 296 35.70 12.57 24.55
CA ILE A 296 35.86 13.38 25.78
C ILE A 296 35.32 12.60 26.97
N THR A 297 34.12 12.01 26.83
CA THR A 297 33.52 11.15 27.85
C THR A 297 34.44 9.98 28.20
N ILE A 298 35.07 9.33 27.21
CA ILE A 298 36.01 8.22 27.45
C ILE A 298 37.28 8.67 28.18
N ILE A 299 37.82 9.85 27.85
CA ILE A 299 38.96 10.45 28.54
C ILE A 299 38.62 10.72 30.01
N ASP A 300 37.48 11.35 30.28
CA ASP A 300 37.02 11.68 31.63
C ASP A 300 36.79 10.40 32.47
N ASP A 301 36.10 9.42 31.89
CA ASP A 301 35.83 8.10 32.49
C ASP A 301 37.11 7.38 32.95
N TYR A 302 38.17 7.48 32.16
CA TYR A 302 39.45 6.84 32.45
C TYR A 302 40.28 7.66 33.44
N ALA A 303 40.27 8.99 33.32
CA ALA A 303 40.91 9.89 34.29
C ALA A 303 40.37 9.69 35.72
N ASP A 304 39.07 9.47 35.87
CA ASP A 304 38.47 9.18 37.19
C ASP A 304 38.97 7.88 37.83
N ARG A 305 39.46 6.94 37.02
CA ARG A 305 39.92 5.61 37.47
C ARG A 305 41.44 5.52 37.58
N ASP A 306 42.17 6.33 36.84
CA ASP A 306 43.63 6.32 36.79
C ASP A 306 44.24 7.70 37.12
N PRO A 307 44.82 7.87 38.32
CA PRO A 307 45.41 9.14 38.75
C PRO A 307 46.60 9.62 37.90
N GLU A 308 47.32 8.72 37.23
CA GLU A 308 48.46 9.09 36.38
C GLU A 308 47.98 9.69 35.06
N PHE A 309 46.95 9.08 34.47
CA PHE A 309 46.24 9.60 33.31
C PHE A 309 45.51 10.91 33.65
N ALA A 310 44.84 11.00 34.80
CA ALA A 310 44.23 12.27 35.26
C ALA A 310 45.26 13.39 35.37
N ALA A 311 46.46 13.11 35.90
CA ALA A 311 47.53 14.09 35.95
C ALA A 311 48.07 14.44 34.55
N LEU A 312 48.04 13.49 33.60
CA LEU A 312 48.37 13.77 32.20
C LEU A 312 47.33 14.70 31.56
N VAL A 313 46.03 14.44 31.73
CA VAL A 313 44.94 15.31 31.25
C VAL A 313 45.05 16.71 31.87
N ALA A 314 45.15 16.81 33.20
CA ALA A 314 45.22 18.10 33.90
C ALA A 314 46.46 18.95 33.55
N ARG A 315 47.57 18.33 33.14
CA ARG A 315 48.76 19.06 32.64
C ARG A 315 48.58 19.61 31.23
N ASN A 316 47.62 19.07 30.49
CA ASN A 316 47.34 19.39 29.10
C ASN A 316 46.02 20.12 28.88
N ASP A 317 45.28 20.41 29.96
CA ASP A 317 44.11 21.29 30.01
C ASP A 317 44.53 22.66 30.57
N GLN A 318 44.67 23.66 29.70
CA GLN A 318 45.12 24.99 30.09
C GLN A 318 44.04 25.83 30.76
N ASN A 319 42.77 25.52 30.50
CA ASN A 319 41.64 26.35 30.92
C ASN A 319 40.93 25.77 32.17
N GLY A 320 41.27 24.55 32.55
CA GLY A 320 40.84 23.89 33.79
C GLY A 320 39.40 23.37 33.74
N ASN A 321 38.84 23.14 32.55
CA ASN A 321 37.47 22.65 32.37
C ASN A 321 37.36 21.11 32.31
N GLY A 322 38.47 20.39 32.41
CA GLY A 322 38.55 18.93 32.33
C GLY A 322 38.89 18.40 30.93
N VAL A 323 38.77 19.21 29.88
CA VAL A 323 39.02 18.79 28.50
C VAL A 323 40.46 19.15 28.11
N PRO A 324 41.29 18.18 27.70
CA PRO A 324 42.65 18.49 27.29
C PRO A 324 42.64 19.34 26.02
N ASP A 325 43.42 20.43 26.01
CA ASP A 325 43.51 21.39 24.92
C ASP A 325 44.95 21.57 24.37
N SER A 326 45.85 20.66 24.74
CA SER A 326 47.23 20.60 24.26
C SER A 326 47.79 19.17 24.26
N ASN A 327 48.81 18.92 23.44
CA ASN A 327 49.49 17.62 23.29
C ASN A 327 48.53 16.41 23.16
N LEU A 328 47.40 16.57 22.46
CA LEU A 328 46.37 15.55 22.32
C LEU A 328 46.90 14.18 21.85
N GLY A 329 47.94 14.18 21.02
CA GLY A 329 48.60 12.94 20.60
C GLY A 329 49.10 12.08 21.77
N GLN A 330 49.67 12.69 22.82
CA GLN A 330 50.11 11.96 24.02
C GLN A 330 48.94 11.43 24.83
N ILE A 331 47.84 12.18 24.89
CA ILE A 331 46.60 11.74 25.56
C ILE A 331 46.06 10.50 24.85
N TYR A 332 45.95 10.54 23.52
CA TYR A 332 45.45 9.42 22.74
C TYR A 332 46.38 8.21 22.74
N ASP A 333 47.71 8.40 22.68
CA ASP A 333 48.68 7.30 22.80
C ASP A 333 48.53 6.60 24.16
N ALA A 334 48.44 7.38 25.25
CA ALA A 334 48.25 6.84 26.59
C ALA A 334 46.88 6.17 26.76
N LEU A 335 45.84 6.69 26.12
CA LEU A 335 44.50 6.12 26.14
C LEU A 335 44.44 4.80 25.35
N ALA A 336 45.11 4.72 24.19
CA ALA A 336 45.21 3.51 23.37
C ALA A 336 45.97 2.38 24.08
N ASP A 337 47.01 2.70 24.84
CA ASP A 337 47.76 1.73 25.65
C ASP A 337 47.02 1.30 26.94
N SER A 338 45.85 1.91 27.22
CA SER A 338 45.06 1.65 28.41
C SER A 338 43.94 0.62 28.19
N PRO A 339 43.31 0.11 29.26
CA PRO A 339 42.09 -0.71 29.14
C PRO A 339 40.90 0.02 28.49
N ALA A 340 40.96 1.35 28.30
CA ALA A 340 39.95 2.13 27.60
C ALA A 340 40.23 2.28 26.09
N GLY A 341 41.35 1.76 25.58
CA GLY A 341 41.74 1.88 24.17
C GLY A 341 40.67 1.39 23.20
N ASP A 342 40.16 0.16 23.41
CA ASP A 342 39.10 -0.41 22.56
C ASP A 342 37.84 0.49 22.50
N ARG A 343 37.46 1.12 23.62
CA ARG A 343 36.34 2.07 23.65
C ARG A 343 36.69 3.38 22.97
N ALA A 344 37.93 3.86 23.11
CA ALA A 344 38.36 5.11 22.47
C ALA A 344 38.35 4.99 20.93
N ASP A 345 38.71 3.82 20.40
CA ASP A 345 38.72 3.53 18.96
C ASP A 345 37.30 3.57 18.34
N GLU A 346 36.23 3.45 19.13
CA GLU A 346 34.87 3.64 18.66
C GLU A 346 34.53 5.11 18.36
N TYR A 347 35.20 6.05 19.04
CA TYR A 347 34.90 7.49 19.00
C TYR A 347 35.99 8.35 18.37
N LEU A 348 37.18 7.80 18.10
CA LEU A 348 38.28 8.49 17.45
C LEU A 348 38.91 7.59 16.38
N THR A 349 39.08 8.10 15.17
CA THR A 349 39.73 7.33 14.10
C THR A 349 41.23 7.13 14.35
N ASP A 350 41.80 6.02 13.87
CA ASP A 350 43.26 5.74 13.95
C ASP A 350 44.13 6.90 13.45
N ASP A 351 43.69 7.56 12.38
CA ASP A 351 44.39 8.70 11.78
C ASP A 351 44.15 10.03 12.50
N ARG A 352 43.29 10.01 13.54
CA ARG A 352 42.88 11.16 14.37
C ARG A 352 42.30 12.29 13.53
N ARG A 353 41.64 11.94 12.43
CA ARG A 353 41.02 12.90 11.52
C ARG A 353 39.50 12.97 11.60
N ALA A 354 38.89 12.14 12.43
CA ALA A 354 37.48 12.26 12.75
C ALA A 354 37.17 11.77 14.16
N VAL A 355 36.09 12.30 14.72
CA VAL A 355 35.49 11.80 15.95
C VAL A 355 34.01 11.50 15.73
N ARG A 356 33.50 10.58 16.53
CA ARG A 356 32.08 10.31 16.70
C ARG A 356 31.61 10.94 18.01
N VAL A 357 30.48 11.63 17.99
CA VAL A 357 29.80 12.14 19.18
C VAL A 357 28.35 11.67 19.11
N GLU A 358 27.93 10.87 20.07
CA GLU A 358 26.54 10.46 20.23
C GLU A 358 25.86 11.44 21.17
N PHE A 359 24.68 11.91 20.77
CA PHE A 359 23.85 12.81 21.54
C PHE A 359 22.54 12.10 21.87
N ALA A 360 22.18 12.08 23.15
CA ALA A 360 20.88 11.57 23.56
C ALA A 360 19.78 12.57 23.16
N VAL A 361 18.66 12.08 22.63
CA VAL A 361 17.54 12.89 22.17
C VAL A 361 16.26 12.58 22.93
N GLU A 362 15.34 13.52 22.97
CA GLU A 362 14.04 13.37 23.61
C GLU A 362 13.18 12.35 22.83
N SER A 363 12.58 11.38 23.52
CA SER A 363 11.80 10.29 22.92
C SER A 363 10.44 10.73 22.37
N ASP A 364 9.92 11.91 22.77
CA ASP A 364 8.63 12.43 22.31
C ASP A 364 8.73 13.28 21.02
N ALA A 365 9.95 13.65 20.62
CA ALA A 365 10.21 14.39 19.40
C ALA A 365 10.14 13.48 18.16
N SER A 366 9.60 13.99 17.06
CA SER A 366 9.52 13.19 15.83
C SER A 366 10.90 13.02 15.19
N GLN A 367 11.17 11.85 14.58
CA GLN A 367 12.42 11.60 13.85
C GLN A 367 12.74 12.70 12.82
N GLY A 368 11.71 13.31 12.22
CA GLY A 368 11.87 14.40 11.25
C GLY A 368 12.28 15.73 11.88
N GLU A 369 11.84 16.01 13.11
CA GLU A 369 12.22 17.18 13.87
C GLU A 369 13.65 17.05 14.38
N ILE A 370 13.96 15.92 15.04
CA ILE A 370 15.32 15.58 15.48
C ILE A 370 16.30 15.68 14.31
N THR A 371 15.99 15.05 13.16
CA THR A 371 16.88 15.10 11.99
C THR A 371 17.06 16.52 11.45
N ALA A 372 16.02 17.37 11.48
CA ALA A 372 16.11 18.75 10.99
C ALA A 372 16.96 19.61 11.94
N ASP A 373 16.72 19.50 13.24
CA ASP A 373 17.49 20.18 14.29
C ASP A 373 18.95 19.76 14.25
N SER A 374 19.24 18.47 14.10
CA SER A 374 20.61 17.97 13.98
C SER A 374 21.33 18.45 12.73
N GLN A 375 20.62 18.66 11.62
CA GLN A 375 21.19 19.22 10.40
C GLN A 375 21.52 20.71 10.58
N GLU A 376 20.67 21.48 11.25
CA GLU A 376 20.95 22.87 11.58
C GLU A 376 22.09 22.97 12.60
N TYR A 377 22.06 22.13 13.64
CA TYR A 377 23.07 22.09 14.69
C TYR A 377 24.45 21.65 14.19
N ALA A 378 24.52 20.86 13.11
CA ALA A 378 25.77 20.50 12.46
C ALA A 378 26.56 21.72 11.92
N ASP A 379 25.86 22.80 11.52
CA ASP A 379 26.49 24.02 11.00
C ASP A 379 27.19 24.83 12.11
N ASP A 380 26.87 24.59 13.39
CA ASP A 380 27.50 25.25 14.54
C ASP A 380 28.86 24.65 14.91
N PHE A 381 29.19 23.47 14.37
CA PHE A 381 30.50 22.86 14.60
C PHE A 381 31.58 23.59 13.81
N ARG A 382 32.74 23.76 14.45
CA ARG A 382 33.93 24.35 13.80
C ARG A 382 34.44 23.50 12.63
N TYR A 383 34.31 22.19 12.76
CA TYR A 383 34.76 21.18 11.80
C TYR A 383 33.56 20.67 11.01
N ASP A 384 33.82 20.02 9.86
CA ASP A 384 32.77 19.45 9.02
C ASP A 384 32.03 18.34 9.77
N ALA A 385 30.80 18.62 10.20
CA ALA A 385 29.97 17.73 10.99
C ALA A 385 28.81 17.19 10.14
N THR A 386 28.58 15.89 10.19
CA THR A 386 27.48 15.23 9.51
C THR A 386 26.64 14.46 10.53
N PRO A 387 25.36 14.80 10.72
CA PRO A 387 24.47 13.99 11.53
C PRO A 387 24.15 12.68 10.78
N THR A 388 24.14 11.58 11.52
CA THR A 388 23.93 10.22 11.03
C THR A 388 23.38 9.35 12.17
N GLY A 389 23.25 8.04 11.95
CA GLY A 389 22.62 7.11 12.87
C GLY A 389 21.23 6.69 12.41
N THR A 390 20.57 5.88 13.23
CA THR A 390 19.30 5.22 12.86
C THR A 390 18.22 6.24 12.53
N ILE A 391 18.02 7.25 13.38
CA ILE A 391 16.99 8.31 13.21
C ILE A 391 17.14 9.03 11.86
N VAL A 392 18.34 9.50 11.53
CA VAL A 392 18.60 10.23 10.26
C VAL A 392 18.37 9.33 9.05
N VAL A 393 18.84 8.07 9.12
CA VAL A 393 18.69 7.11 8.03
C VAL A 393 17.21 6.74 7.84
N PHE A 394 16.48 6.48 8.92
CA PHE A 394 15.07 6.09 8.87
C PHE A 394 14.19 7.26 8.41
N GLN A 395 14.48 8.49 8.83
CA GLN A 395 13.82 9.67 8.29
C GLN A 395 14.07 9.85 6.79
N ALA A 396 15.30 9.62 6.32
CA ALA A 396 15.60 9.66 4.89
C ALA A 396 14.85 8.57 4.11
N VAL A 397 14.79 7.35 4.65
CA VAL A 397 14.01 6.23 4.07
C VAL A 397 12.52 6.53 4.06
N THR A 398 11.95 7.09 5.12
CA THR A 398 10.55 7.54 5.20
C THR A 398 10.24 8.55 4.09
N GLY A 399 11.12 9.53 3.88
CA GLY A 399 11.01 10.49 2.78
C GLY A 399 11.01 9.82 1.40
N LEU A 400 11.92 8.86 1.18
CA LEU A 400 12.00 8.10 -0.07
C LEU A 400 10.76 7.23 -0.32
N ILE A 401 10.24 6.57 0.71
CA ILE A 401 9.00 5.76 0.63
C ILE A 401 7.83 6.66 0.25
N PHE A 402 7.66 7.78 0.96
CA PHE A 402 6.56 8.72 0.71
C PHE A 402 6.61 9.30 -0.72
N GLN A 403 7.78 9.78 -1.15
CA GLN A 403 7.96 10.29 -2.51
C GLN A 403 7.65 9.20 -3.55
N SER A 404 8.16 7.99 -3.33
CA SER A 404 7.94 6.85 -4.21
C SER A 404 6.44 6.48 -4.28
N ALA A 405 5.72 6.50 -3.16
CA ALA A 405 4.30 6.17 -3.08
C ALA A 405 3.46 7.09 -3.98
N PHE A 406 3.66 8.40 -3.89
CA PHE A 406 2.94 9.38 -4.70
C PHE A 406 3.37 9.34 -6.17
N GLN A 407 4.67 9.18 -6.44
CA GLN A 407 5.16 9.00 -7.81
C GLN A 407 4.54 7.77 -8.48
N SER A 408 4.52 6.63 -7.78
CA SER A 408 3.90 5.39 -8.26
C SER A 408 2.39 5.52 -8.40
N LEU A 409 1.70 6.22 -7.50
CA LEU A 409 0.27 6.52 -7.63
C LEU A 409 -0.04 7.31 -8.91
N PHE A 410 0.64 8.44 -9.12
CA PHE A 410 0.40 9.28 -10.30
C PHE A 410 0.80 8.58 -11.59
N LEU A 411 1.88 7.80 -11.58
CA LEU A 411 2.29 6.97 -12.70
C LEU A 411 1.24 5.90 -13.02
N ALA A 412 0.72 5.20 -12.02
CA ALA A 412 -0.32 4.18 -12.19
C ALA A 412 -1.59 4.78 -12.80
N ILE A 413 -2.06 5.92 -12.28
CA ILE A 413 -3.23 6.65 -12.82
C ILE A 413 -2.96 7.09 -14.26
N GLY A 414 -1.79 7.69 -14.52
CA GLY A 414 -1.42 8.20 -15.83
C GLY A 414 -1.33 7.10 -16.89
N LEU A 415 -0.59 6.03 -16.61
CA LEU A 415 -0.45 4.87 -17.51
C LEU A 415 -1.80 4.22 -17.77
N THR A 416 -2.58 3.98 -16.73
CA THR A 416 -3.91 3.37 -16.85
C THR A 416 -4.86 4.28 -17.64
N GLY A 417 -4.90 5.57 -17.34
CA GLY A 417 -5.77 6.51 -18.03
C GLY A 417 -5.45 6.64 -19.52
N VAL A 418 -4.16 6.80 -19.87
CA VAL A 418 -3.71 6.84 -21.26
C VAL A 418 -4.06 5.55 -21.99
N PHE A 419 -3.78 4.40 -21.36
CA PHE A 419 -4.08 3.10 -21.94
C PHE A 419 -5.58 2.90 -22.17
N LEU A 420 -6.43 3.21 -21.19
CA LEU A 420 -7.87 3.06 -21.31
C LEU A 420 -8.44 3.98 -22.40
N VAL A 421 -7.99 5.24 -22.46
CA VAL A 421 -8.37 6.16 -23.55
C VAL A 421 -7.98 5.59 -24.92
N ALA A 422 -6.75 5.07 -25.05
CA ALA A 422 -6.26 4.49 -26.29
C ALA A 422 -7.03 3.21 -26.69
N VAL A 423 -7.31 2.32 -25.75
CA VAL A 423 -8.03 1.07 -25.98
C VAL A 423 -9.47 1.32 -26.40
N TYR A 424 -10.23 2.14 -25.68
CA TYR A 424 -11.61 2.43 -26.06
C TYR A 424 -11.70 3.29 -27.34
N TRP A 425 -10.64 4.03 -27.68
CA TRP A 425 -10.53 4.65 -28.99
C TRP A 425 -10.30 3.62 -30.11
N LEU A 426 -9.42 2.63 -29.89
CA LEU A 426 -9.09 1.63 -30.89
C LEU A 426 -10.23 0.64 -31.13
N LEU A 427 -10.86 0.14 -30.06
CA LEU A 427 -11.90 -0.88 -30.13
C LEU A 427 -13.26 -0.30 -30.51
N ASP A 428 -13.69 0.77 -29.81
CA ASP A 428 -15.07 1.27 -29.91
C ASP A 428 -15.17 2.67 -30.53
N ARG A 429 -14.03 3.30 -30.86
CA ARG A 429 -13.93 4.73 -31.28
C ARG A 429 -14.52 5.71 -30.28
N LYS A 430 -14.47 5.38 -29.00
CA LYS A 430 -15.09 6.14 -27.89
C LYS A 430 -14.06 6.45 -26.79
N PRO A 431 -13.06 7.33 -27.05
CA PRO A 431 -11.95 7.60 -26.12
C PRO A 431 -12.39 8.10 -24.73
N LEU A 432 -13.52 8.81 -24.65
CA LEU A 432 -14.04 9.34 -23.39
C LEU A 432 -14.47 8.25 -22.40
N LEU A 433 -14.70 7.01 -22.86
CA LEU A 433 -14.93 5.88 -21.97
C LEU A 433 -13.71 5.58 -21.08
N GLY A 434 -12.50 5.92 -21.53
CA GLY A 434 -11.31 5.86 -20.68
C GLY A 434 -11.43 6.76 -19.45
N ILE A 435 -11.94 7.99 -19.63
CA ILE A 435 -12.17 8.94 -18.53
C ILE A 435 -13.28 8.44 -17.59
N VAL A 436 -14.35 7.87 -18.16
CA VAL A 436 -15.46 7.26 -17.39
C VAL A 436 -14.93 6.14 -16.48
N ASN A 437 -13.97 5.33 -16.94
CA ASN A 437 -13.33 4.30 -16.12
C ASN A 437 -12.46 4.89 -15.01
N VAL A 438 -11.61 5.87 -15.33
CA VAL A 438 -10.67 6.48 -14.37
C VAL A 438 -11.39 7.15 -13.19
N PHE A 439 -12.57 7.73 -13.42
CA PHE A 439 -13.25 8.55 -12.43
C PHE A 439 -13.60 7.82 -11.11
N PRO A 440 -14.27 6.65 -11.09
CA PRO A 440 -14.47 5.86 -9.88
C PRO A 440 -13.18 5.54 -9.11
N ILE A 441 -12.06 5.30 -9.80
CA ILE A 441 -10.78 4.97 -9.18
C ILE A 441 -10.21 6.17 -8.42
N LEU A 442 -10.31 7.37 -8.99
CA LEU A 442 -9.88 8.59 -8.30
C LEU A 442 -10.68 8.82 -7.01
N VAL A 443 -11.98 8.53 -7.03
CA VAL A 443 -12.82 8.57 -5.83
C VAL A 443 -12.34 7.55 -4.80
N THR A 444 -12.08 6.31 -5.23
CA THR A 444 -11.59 5.26 -4.33
C THR A 444 -10.27 5.64 -3.66
N VAL A 445 -9.27 6.09 -4.41
CA VAL A 445 -7.95 6.46 -3.84
C VAL A 445 -8.09 7.60 -2.84
N ALA A 446 -8.88 8.63 -3.17
CA ALA A 446 -9.08 9.77 -2.29
C ALA A 446 -9.75 9.37 -0.96
N VAL A 447 -10.81 8.55 -1.04
CA VAL A 447 -11.50 8.04 0.16
C VAL A 447 -10.60 7.10 0.95
N LEU A 448 -9.77 6.28 0.30
CA LEU A 448 -8.82 5.40 0.98
C LEU A 448 -7.79 6.18 1.80
N LEU A 449 -7.22 7.25 1.24
CA LEU A 449 -6.30 8.15 1.96
C LEU A 449 -6.98 8.80 3.18
N ALA A 450 -8.24 9.24 3.02
CA ALA A 450 -8.99 9.76 4.17
C ALA A 450 -9.24 8.69 5.23
N THR A 451 -9.55 7.45 4.83
CA THR A 451 -9.76 6.33 5.75
C THR A 451 -8.49 5.97 6.50
N MET A 452 -7.31 6.00 5.85
CA MET A 452 -6.03 5.80 6.54
C MET A 452 -5.88 6.77 7.71
N ARG A 453 -6.15 8.06 7.48
CA ARG A 453 -6.08 9.08 8.54
C ARG A 453 -7.12 8.87 9.64
N VAL A 454 -8.36 8.47 9.29
CA VAL A 454 -9.40 8.19 10.29
C VAL A 454 -9.03 7.01 11.18
N LEU A 455 -8.36 6.01 10.62
CA LEU A 455 -7.95 4.80 11.34
C LEU A 455 -6.59 4.92 12.02
N GLY A 456 -5.89 6.06 11.90
CA GLY A 456 -4.53 6.24 12.42
C GLY A 456 -3.50 5.31 11.75
N LEU A 457 -3.72 4.94 10.48
CA LEU A 457 -2.82 4.05 9.75
C LEU A 457 -1.78 4.86 8.98
N SER A 458 -0.50 4.61 9.24
CA SER A 458 0.60 5.32 8.60
C SER A 458 0.91 4.81 7.19
N LEU A 459 1.55 5.67 6.38
CA LEU A 459 2.24 5.29 5.16
C LEU A 459 3.65 4.81 5.52
N ASN A 460 3.81 3.49 5.52
CA ASN A 460 5.09 2.81 5.74
C ASN A 460 5.54 2.04 4.49
N ALA A 461 6.64 1.30 4.59
CA ALA A 461 7.25 0.56 3.48
C ALA A 461 6.29 -0.37 2.72
N VAL A 462 5.25 -0.87 3.38
CA VAL A 462 4.27 -1.82 2.82
C VAL A 462 2.98 -1.12 2.43
N THR A 463 2.38 -0.35 3.34
CA THR A 463 1.09 0.33 3.12
C THR A 463 1.19 1.42 2.05
N ALA A 464 2.36 2.04 1.86
CA ALA A 464 2.61 3.01 0.80
C ALA A 464 2.33 2.45 -0.61
N THR A 465 2.58 1.16 -0.83
CA THR A 465 2.36 0.51 -2.13
C THR A 465 0.88 0.42 -2.50
N ILE A 466 -0.01 0.49 -1.51
CA ILE A 466 -1.46 0.34 -1.68
C ILE A 466 -2.05 1.45 -2.54
N LEU A 467 -1.48 2.65 -2.51
CA LEU A 467 -1.98 3.78 -3.29
C LEU A 467 -2.01 3.44 -4.79
N SER A 468 -0.91 2.91 -5.34
CA SER A 468 -0.85 2.51 -6.75
C SER A 468 -1.54 1.16 -7.01
N ILE A 469 -1.47 0.22 -6.07
CA ILE A 469 -2.18 -1.08 -6.18
C ILE A 469 -3.69 -0.87 -6.27
N THR A 470 -4.24 0.07 -5.50
CA THR A 470 -5.65 0.45 -5.52
C THR A 470 -6.09 0.91 -6.91
N VAL A 471 -5.20 1.56 -7.66
CA VAL A 471 -5.46 1.88 -9.07
C VAL A 471 -5.60 0.58 -9.86
N GLY A 472 -4.61 -0.32 -9.79
CA GLY A 472 -4.63 -1.58 -10.54
C GLY A 472 -5.83 -2.47 -10.25
N VAL A 473 -6.08 -2.75 -8.96
CA VAL A 473 -7.19 -3.61 -8.53
C VAL A 473 -8.54 -2.90 -8.72
N GLY A 474 -8.61 -1.60 -8.45
CA GLY A 474 -9.85 -0.83 -8.53
C GLY A 474 -10.34 -0.63 -9.96
N VAL A 475 -9.42 -0.49 -10.92
CA VAL A 475 -9.75 -0.35 -12.35
C VAL A 475 -10.57 -1.53 -12.85
N ALA A 476 -10.29 -2.75 -12.38
CA ALA A 476 -10.99 -3.97 -12.81
C ALA A 476 -12.51 -3.84 -12.70
N TYR A 477 -13.00 -3.32 -11.57
CA TYR A 477 -14.43 -3.10 -11.32
C TYR A 477 -15.04 -2.13 -12.34
N SER A 478 -14.38 -1.01 -12.60
CA SER A 478 -14.84 -0.02 -13.57
C SER A 478 -14.80 -0.53 -15.02
N VAL A 479 -13.76 -1.29 -15.38
CA VAL A 479 -13.57 -1.84 -16.74
C VAL A 479 -14.62 -2.89 -17.04
N HIS A 480 -14.90 -3.82 -16.12
CA HIS A 480 -15.96 -4.81 -16.32
C HIS A 480 -17.33 -4.16 -16.51
N MET A 481 -17.63 -3.13 -15.72
CA MET A 481 -18.88 -2.36 -15.86
C MET A 481 -18.95 -1.62 -17.19
N THR A 482 -17.88 -0.92 -17.57
CA THR A 482 -17.83 -0.14 -18.81
C THR A 482 -17.90 -1.02 -20.05
N HIS A 483 -17.13 -2.12 -20.07
CA HIS A 483 -17.10 -3.03 -21.20
C HIS A 483 -18.48 -3.67 -21.44
N ARG A 484 -19.14 -4.15 -20.37
CA ARG A 484 -20.49 -4.71 -20.50
C ARG A 484 -21.51 -3.67 -20.94
N PHE A 485 -21.41 -2.45 -20.40
CA PHE A 485 -22.29 -1.36 -20.79
C PHE A 485 -22.12 -0.99 -22.27
N ILE A 486 -20.89 -0.93 -22.78
CA ILE A 486 -20.66 -0.57 -24.18
C ILE A 486 -21.10 -1.68 -25.14
N ASP A 487 -20.94 -2.96 -24.77
CA ASP A 487 -21.45 -4.09 -25.55
C ASP A 487 -22.96 -3.98 -25.77
N GLU A 488 -23.72 -3.76 -24.69
CA GLU A 488 -25.18 -3.65 -24.77
C GLU A 488 -25.62 -2.35 -25.46
N TYR A 489 -24.92 -1.24 -25.21
CA TYR A 489 -25.23 0.05 -25.83
C TYR A 489 -24.97 0.04 -27.35
N THR A 490 -23.88 -0.58 -27.80
CA THR A 490 -23.56 -0.70 -29.23
C THR A 490 -24.42 -1.74 -29.94
N ALA A 491 -24.94 -2.74 -29.21
CA ALA A 491 -25.95 -3.67 -29.70
C ALA A 491 -27.35 -3.03 -29.92
N GLY A 492 -27.53 -1.76 -29.52
CA GLY A 492 -28.73 -0.97 -29.78
C GLY A 492 -29.70 -0.85 -28.61
N ALA A 493 -29.34 -1.34 -27.41
CA ALA A 493 -30.14 -1.13 -26.22
C ALA A 493 -30.14 0.35 -25.79
N SER A 494 -31.21 0.80 -25.14
CA SER A 494 -31.25 2.15 -24.55
C SER A 494 -30.25 2.27 -23.39
N THR A 495 -29.79 3.48 -23.06
CA THR A 495 -28.86 3.69 -21.93
C THR A 495 -29.36 3.08 -20.61
N ASP A 496 -30.66 3.20 -20.35
CA ASP A 496 -31.31 2.63 -19.17
C ASP A 496 -31.24 1.09 -19.16
N GLU A 497 -31.53 0.49 -20.32
CA GLU A 497 -31.52 -0.95 -20.51
C GLU A 497 -30.10 -1.51 -20.44
N SER A 498 -29.13 -0.88 -21.11
CA SER A 498 -27.71 -1.25 -21.03
C SER A 498 -27.21 -1.21 -19.58
N LEU A 499 -27.52 -0.14 -18.83
CA LEU A 499 -27.12 -0.04 -17.42
C LEU A 499 -27.81 -1.08 -16.54
N LYS A 500 -29.10 -1.36 -16.79
CA LYS A 500 -29.83 -2.41 -16.06
C LYS A 500 -29.18 -3.78 -16.30
N ILE A 501 -28.93 -4.15 -17.56
CA ILE A 501 -28.29 -5.42 -17.91
C ILE A 501 -26.90 -5.53 -17.29
N THR A 502 -26.10 -4.46 -17.37
CA THR A 502 -24.77 -4.40 -16.76
C THR A 502 -24.81 -4.59 -15.24
N LEU A 503 -25.67 -3.86 -14.54
CA LEU A 503 -25.77 -3.93 -13.08
C LEU A 503 -26.35 -5.26 -12.58
N GLN A 504 -27.25 -5.90 -13.34
CA GLN A 504 -27.80 -7.21 -12.98
C GLN A 504 -26.80 -8.34 -13.22
N GLY A 505 -26.20 -8.39 -14.42
CA GLY A 505 -25.29 -9.46 -14.80
C GLY A 505 -23.90 -9.28 -14.21
N THR A 506 -23.17 -8.28 -14.70
CA THR A 506 -21.78 -8.01 -14.27
C THR A 506 -21.71 -7.56 -12.83
N GLY A 507 -22.62 -6.69 -12.38
CA GLY A 507 -22.65 -6.23 -10.99
C GLY A 507 -22.77 -7.36 -9.97
N GLY A 508 -23.54 -8.42 -10.28
CA GLY A 508 -23.64 -9.61 -9.44
C GLY A 508 -22.34 -10.42 -9.34
N ALA A 509 -21.62 -10.57 -10.45
CA ALA A 509 -20.30 -11.20 -10.45
C ALA A 509 -19.29 -10.37 -9.64
N LEU A 510 -19.33 -9.04 -9.78
CA LEU A 510 -18.48 -8.12 -9.04
C LEU A 510 -18.75 -8.15 -7.53
N VAL A 511 -19.98 -8.37 -7.07
CA VAL A 511 -20.27 -8.60 -5.63
C VAL A 511 -19.55 -9.85 -5.13
N GLY A 512 -19.60 -10.94 -5.89
CA GLY A 512 -18.90 -12.18 -5.57
C GLY A 512 -17.40 -11.95 -5.46
N SER A 513 -16.82 -11.32 -6.48
CA SER A 513 -15.40 -10.97 -6.54
C SER A 513 -14.98 -10.05 -5.39
N MET A 514 -15.74 -8.99 -5.12
CA MET A 514 -15.48 -8.06 -4.03
C MET A 514 -15.47 -8.77 -2.68
N LEU A 515 -16.46 -9.61 -2.39
CA LEU A 515 -16.52 -10.34 -1.12
C LEU A 515 -15.34 -11.31 -0.99
N THR A 516 -15.01 -12.06 -2.04
CA THR A 516 -13.89 -12.99 -2.00
C THR A 516 -12.55 -12.30 -1.84
N THR A 517 -12.36 -11.19 -2.56
CA THR A 517 -11.11 -10.44 -2.59
C THR A 517 -10.92 -9.67 -1.29
N SER A 518 -11.95 -8.98 -0.79
CA SER A 518 -11.88 -8.22 0.46
C SER A 518 -11.68 -9.13 1.66
N ILE A 519 -12.33 -10.30 1.70
CA ILE A 519 -12.15 -11.26 2.79
C ILE A 519 -10.83 -12.02 2.65
N GLY A 520 -10.41 -12.34 1.42
CA GLY A 520 -9.14 -13.00 1.16
C GLY A 520 -7.94 -12.14 1.54
N THR A 521 -7.94 -10.87 1.12
CA THR A 521 -6.92 -9.89 1.51
C THR A 521 -7.06 -9.48 2.98
N GLY A 522 -8.29 -9.28 3.47
CA GLY A 522 -8.57 -8.95 4.86
C GLY A 522 -8.21 -10.05 5.87
N ALA A 523 -8.03 -11.30 5.42
CA ALA A 523 -7.51 -12.36 6.29
C ALA A 523 -6.09 -12.07 6.80
N LEU A 524 -5.33 -11.19 6.13
CA LEU A 524 -4.04 -10.72 6.62
C LEU A 524 -4.15 -9.94 7.93
N VAL A 525 -5.32 -9.42 8.31
CA VAL A 525 -5.55 -8.82 9.65
C VAL A 525 -5.25 -9.82 10.78
N LEU A 526 -5.26 -11.12 10.49
CA LEU A 526 -4.88 -12.17 11.43
C LEU A 526 -3.36 -12.42 11.48
N ALA A 527 -2.56 -11.69 10.68
CA ALA A 527 -1.11 -11.79 10.74
C ALA A 527 -0.59 -11.19 12.05
N ILE A 528 0.39 -11.87 12.64
CA ILE A 528 1.06 -11.43 13.88
C ILE A 528 1.76 -10.08 13.68
N SER A 529 2.30 -9.85 12.48
CA SER A 529 2.98 -8.61 12.11
C SER A 529 1.96 -7.50 11.77
N PRO A 530 1.92 -6.38 12.53
CA PRO A 530 0.93 -5.32 12.34
C PRO A 530 0.96 -4.73 10.93
N ILE A 531 2.15 -4.52 10.37
CA ILE A 531 2.32 -3.95 9.02
C ILE A 531 1.63 -4.80 7.94
N LEU A 532 1.65 -6.13 8.07
CA LEU A 532 0.93 -7.04 7.17
C LEU A 532 -0.58 -7.00 7.42
N GLY A 533 -0.99 -6.90 8.69
CA GLY A 533 -2.40 -6.75 9.07
C GLY A 533 -3.03 -5.48 8.51
N GLN A 534 -2.36 -4.35 8.69
CA GLN A 534 -2.76 -3.06 8.13
C GLN A 534 -2.79 -3.11 6.60
N PHE A 535 -1.78 -3.70 5.96
CA PHE A 535 -1.78 -3.88 4.51
C PHE A 535 -3.01 -4.69 4.03
N GLY A 536 -3.30 -5.79 4.72
CA GLY A 536 -4.48 -6.62 4.49
C GLY A 536 -5.81 -5.86 4.58
N LEU A 537 -5.97 -5.11 5.67
CA LEU A 537 -7.14 -4.28 5.92
C LEU A 537 -7.32 -3.23 4.83
N LEU A 538 -6.26 -2.49 4.51
CA LEU A 538 -6.29 -1.43 3.51
C LEU A 538 -6.56 -1.97 2.10
N MET A 539 -6.01 -3.13 1.75
CA MET A 539 -6.35 -3.84 0.52
C MET A 539 -7.83 -4.23 0.49
N ALA A 540 -8.37 -4.78 1.58
CA ALA A 540 -9.78 -5.16 1.67
C ALA A 540 -10.71 -3.95 1.55
N VAL A 541 -10.41 -2.86 2.25
CA VAL A 541 -11.15 -1.60 2.19
C VAL A 541 -11.08 -0.99 0.79
N SER A 542 -9.90 -1.00 0.16
CA SER A 542 -9.68 -0.52 -1.21
C SER A 542 -10.53 -1.27 -2.23
N VAL A 543 -10.58 -2.60 -2.12
CA VAL A 543 -11.43 -3.47 -2.96
C VAL A 543 -12.90 -3.17 -2.75
N PHE A 544 -13.34 -3.06 -1.50
CA PHE A 544 -14.71 -2.70 -1.16
C PHE A 544 -15.10 -1.33 -1.73
N TYR A 545 -14.27 -0.31 -1.53
CA TYR A 545 -14.51 1.03 -2.09
C TYR A 545 -14.50 1.03 -3.61
N SER A 546 -13.60 0.29 -4.26
CA SER A 546 -13.58 0.13 -5.72
C SER A 546 -14.88 -0.43 -6.27
N PHE A 547 -15.45 -1.45 -5.60
CA PHE A 547 -16.76 -1.97 -5.94
C PHE A 547 -17.86 -0.93 -5.73
N VAL A 548 -17.89 -0.28 -4.56
CA VAL A 548 -18.93 0.72 -4.23
C VAL A 548 -18.90 1.87 -5.22
N THR A 549 -17.72 2.41 -5.54
CA THR A 549 -17.60 3.51 -6.51
C THR A 549 -17.94 3.03 -7.92
N ALA A 550 -17.57 1.81 -8.32
CA ALA A 550 -17.98 1.25 -9.61
C ALA A 550 -19.50 0.99 -9.71
N ILE A 551 -20.23 0.78 -8.62
CA ILE A 551 -21.69 0.62 -8.66
C ILE A 551 -22.42 1.96 -8.55
N VAL A 552 -21.91 2.89 -7.75
CA VAL A 552 -22.61 4.15 -7.42
C VAL A 552 -22.19 5.31 -8.32
N VAL A 553 -20.90 5.42 -8.62
CA VAL A 553 -20.33 6.55 -9.38
C VAL A 553 -20.42 6.30 -10.89
N PHE A 554 -20.12 5.08 -11.34
CA PHE A 554 -20.11 4.73 -12.76
C PHE A 554 -21.43 5.02 -13.50
N PRO A 555 -22.64 4.68 -12.99
CA PRO A 555 -23.87 4.94 -13.74
C PRO A 555 -24.07 6.43 -14.05
N SER A 556 -23.70 7.31 -13.10
CA SER A 556 -23.77 8.76 -13.30
C SER A 556 -22.84 9.22 -14.43
N ALA A 557 -21.60 8.72 -14.43
CA ALA A 557 -20.64 9.01 -15.50
C ALA A 557 -21.09 8.44 -16.86
N ALA A 558 -21.65 7.23 -16.87
CA ALA A 558 -22.17 6.58 -18.07
C ALA A 558 -23.38 7.33 -18.67
N TYR A 559 -24.32 7.84 -17.86
CA TYR A 559 -25.43 8.66 -18.35
C TYR A 559 -24.95 9.96 -19.01
N VAL A 560 -24.00 10.66 -18.39
CA VAL A 560 -23.43 11.89 -18.94
C VAL A 560 -22.71 11.61 -20.26
N TRP A 561 -21.91 10.54 -20.29
CA TRP A 561 -21.20 10.11 -21.49
C TRP A 561 -22.17 9.72 -22.63
N ALA A 562 -23.19 8.89 -22.35
CA ALA A 562 -24.14 8.44 -23.37
C ALA A 562 -24.90 9.61 -23.99
N ARG A 563 -25.19 10.65 -23.21
CA ARG A 563 -25.84 11.86 -23.72
C ARG A 563 -24.93 12.68 -24.63
N TYR A 564 -23.65 12.77 -24.29
CA TYR A 564 -22.65 13.39 -25.17
C TYR A 564 -22.52 12.61 -26.48
N ASP A 565 -22.45 11.28 -26.41
CA ASP A 565 -22.33 10.39 -27.57
C ASP A 565 -23.54 10.49 -28.51
N GLN A 566 -24.74 10.70 -27.98
CA GLN A 566 -25.98 10.94 -28.75
C GLN A 566 -26.08 12.36 -29.35
N GLY A 567 -25.05 13.21 -29.23
CA GLY A 567 -25.04 14.57 -29.79
C GLY A 567 -25.86 15.59 -29.00
N GLY A 568 -26.21 15.32 -27.74
CA GLY A 568 -26.97 16.23 -26.90
C GLY A 568 -26.12 17.39 -26.36
N SER A 569 -26.65 18.63 -26.41
CA SER A 569 -26.05 19.77 -25.69
C SER A 569 -26.18 19.59 -24.17
N LEU A 570 -25.04 19.50 -23.47
CA LEU A 570 -24.97 19.45 -22.00
C LEU A 570 -25.63 20.68 -21.35
N GLY A 571 -25.44 21.88 -21.91
CA GLY A 571 -26.03 23.12 -21.39
C GLY A 571 -27.55 23.21 -21.53
N ALA A 572 -28.12 22.71 -22.64
CA ALA A 572 -29.57 22.67 -22.85
C ALA A 572 -30.28 21.65 -21.93
N TRP A 573 -29.53 20.68 -21.41
CA TRP A 573 -30.06 19.68 -20.49
C TRP A 573 -29.96 20.10 -19.03
N LEU A 574 -28.84 20.73 -18.63
CA LEU A 574 -28.68 21.30 -17.28
C LEU A 574 -29.72 22.39 -17.01
N SER A 575 -30.04 23.21 -18.01
CA SER A 575 -31.14 24.19 -17.94
C SER A 575 -32.53 23.56 -17.84
N LYS A 576 -32.75 22.38 -18.44
CA LYS A 576 -33.99 21.62 -18.25
C LYS A 576 -34.10 21.05 -16.84
N GLN A 577 -33.04 20.48 -16.28
CA GLN A 577 -33.06 19.90 -14.92
C GLN A 577 -33.27 20.95 -13.84
N THR A 578 -32.58 22.09 -13.94
CA THR A 578 -32.78 23.22 -13.01
C THR A 578 -34.21 23.74 -13.08
N ASN A 579 -34.78 23.87 -14.28
CA ASN A 579 -36.19 24.29 -14.44
C ASN A 579 -37.21 23.29 -13.87
N THR A 580 -37.01 21.97 -13.99
CA THR A 580 -37.91 20.99 -13.36
C THR A 580 -37.83 21.01 -11.82
N THR A 581 -36.67 21.31 -11.24
CA THR A 581 -36.54 21.45 -9.77
C THR A 581 -37.27 22.69 -9.26
N THR A 582 -37.23 23.81 -10.00
CA THR A 582 -38.02 25.02 -9.65
C THR A 582 -39.53 24.82 -9.77
N GLN A 583 -40.01 24.07 -10.79
CA GLN A 583 -41.44 23.80 -10.95
C GLN A 583 -42.02 22.85 -9.90
N SER A 584 -41.24 21.89 -9.39
CA SER A 584 -41.68 21.00 -8.31
C SER A 584 -41.79 21.69 -6.94
N VAL A 585 -41.06 22.79 -6.72
CA VAL A 585 -41.15 23.60 -5.50
C VAL A 585 -42.34 24.58 -5.56
N SER A 586 -42.74 25.04 -6.75
CA SER A 586 -43.91 25.92 -6.90
C SER A 586 -45.27 25.20 -6.85
N GLN A 587 -45.30 23.86 -6.92
CA GLN A 587 -46.55 23.07 -6.87
C GLN A 587 -46.86 22.48 -5.48
N SER A 588 -46.04 22.76 -4.47
CA SER A 588 -46.31 22.36 -3.08
C SER A 588 -46.90 23.46 -2.20
N ASP A 589 -47.13 24.66 -2.75
CA ASP A 589 -47.63 25.84 -2.02
C ASP A 589 -49.01 26.37 -2.52
N ASP A 590 -49.77 25.57 -3.28
CA ASP A 590 -51.17 25.87 -3.66
C ASP A 590 -52.15 24.79 -3.17
#